data_AF-A0A2S7KK10-F1
#
_entry.id   AF-A0A2S7KK10-F1
#
_cell.length_a   1.000
_cell.length_b   1.000
_cell.length_c   1.000
_cell.angle_alpha   90.00
_cell.angle_beta   90.00
_cell.angle_gamma   90.00
#
_symmetry.space_group_name_H-M   'P 1'
#
loop_
_entity.id
_entity.type
_entity.pdbx_description
1 polymer ?
#
loop_
_entity_poly.entity_id
_entity_poly.type
_entity_poly.pdbx_seq_one_letter_code
_entity_poly.pdbx_strand_id
1 'polypeptide(L)'
;WSGFLQASNPKRYPDRKKEYDQPVVVNWVNGAFMFFRSSDFDAIGGFDTNVFLYFEEMDLGHRLRKIGKQCVLHPGARILHYQGVSIGRSREIDKEAYISYLYVVRKNRGWAYALMINLYLILVCLIKPKNGIYYQPY
;
A
#
# COMPACT_ATOMS: atom_id res chain seq x y z
N TRP A 1 3.61 5.86 -13.87
CA TRP A 1 2.88 6.71 -12.91
C TRP A 1 3.70 7.09 -11.68
N SER A 2 4.63 6.25 -11.17
CA SER A 2 5.50 6.63 -10.05
C SER A 2 6.42 7.83 -10.33
N GLY A 3 6.94 7.97 -11.55
CA GLY A 3 7.92 9.00 -11.90
C GLY A 3 7.44 10.46 -11.73
N PHE A 4 6.18 10.76 -12.06
CA PHE A 4 5.64 12.13 -11.89
C PHE A 4 5.48 12.51 -10.41
N LEU A 5 4.96 11.59 -9.59
CA LEU A 5 4.83 11.82 -8.15
C LEU A 5 6.20 11.93 -7.47
N GLN A 6 7.15 11.09 -7.87
CA GLN A 6 8.54 11.17 -7.44
C GLN A 6 9.19 12.50 -7.84
N ALA A 7 9.00 12.97 -9.08
CA ALA A 7 9.55 14.23 -9.55
C ALA A 7 8.92 15.45 -8.85
N SER A 8 7.60 15.43 -8.63
CA SER A 8 6.87 16.55 -8.02
C SER A 8 7.05 16.65 -6.51
N ASN A 9 7.21 15.53 -5.80
CA ASN A 9 7.47 15.53 -4.36
C ASN A 9 8.30 14.31 -3.93
N PRO A 10 9.63 14.34 -4.15
CA PRO A 10 10.51 13.21 -3.87
C PRO A 10 10.63 12.91 -2.37
N LYS A 11 10.40 13.90 -1.50
CA LYS A 11 10.35 13.68 -0.05
C LYS A 11 9.16 12.84 0.37
N ARG A 12 8.01 13.02 -0.27
CA ARG A 12 6.78 12.26 0.03
C ARG A 12 6.68 10.94 -0.73
N TYR A 13 7.28 10.90 -1.91
CA TYR A 13 7.30 9.75 -2.81
C TYR A 13 8.75 9.41 -3.14
N PRO A 14 9.50 8.82 -2.19
CA PRO A 14 10.85 8.37 -2.45
C PRO A 14 10.88 7.32 -3.57
N ASP A 15 12.03 7.22 -4.25
CA ASP A 15 12.23 6.23 -5.28
C ASP A 15 12.37 4.84 -4.66
N ARG A 16 11.48 3.93 -5.07
CA ARG A 16 11.45 2.55 -4.58
C ARG A 16 12.62 1.72 -5.08
N LYS A 17 13.21 2.09 -6.22
CA LYS A 17 14.35 1.37 -6.82
C LYS A 17 15.70 1.82 -6.30
N LYS A 18 15.72 2.91 -5.54
CA LYS A 18 16.93 3.46 -4.95
C LYS A 18 17.25 2.71 -3.66
N GLU A 19 18.50 2.26 -3.53
CA GLU A 19 19.03 1.87 -2.22
C GLU A 19 19.34 3.14 -1.41
N TYR A 20 18.95 3.10 -0.14
CA TYR A 20 19.18 4.19 0.80
C TYR A 20 20.19 3.76 1.86
N ASP A 21 20.94 4.74 2.33
CA ASP A 21 22.00 4.63 3.31
C ASP A 21 21.57 5.24 4.66
N GLN A 22 20.47 6.00 4.66
CA GLN A 22 19.83 6.56 5.84
C GLN A 22 18.34 6.19 5.89
N PRO A 23 17.73 6.15 7.10
CA PRO A 23 16.29 5.92 7.22
C PRO A 23 15.47 6.94 6.44
N VAL A 24 14.45 6.48 5.71
CA VAL A 24 13.60 7.32 4.86
C VAL A 24 12.15 7.26 5.33
N VAL A 25 11.53 8.44 5.49
CA VAL A 25 10.10 8.52 5.78
C VAL A 25 9.30 8.14 4.54
N VAL A 26 8.39 7.19 4.69
CA VAL A 26 7.53 6.68 3.62
C VAL A 26 6.06 6.73 4.04
N ASN A 27 5.14 6.57 3.07
CA ASN A 27 3.73 6.47 3.41
C ASN A 27 3.38 5.11 4.04
N TRP A 28 4.10 4.05 3.70
CA TRP A 28 3.95 2.71 4.26
C TRP A 28 5.12 1.85 3.76
N VAL A 29 5.39 0.76 4.48
CA VAL A 29 6.35 -0.30 4.10
C VAL A 29 5.58 -1.59 3.84
N ASN A 30 6.19 -2.56 3.16
CA ASN A 30 5.55 -3.85 2.86
C ASN A 30 5.09 -4.55 4.16
N GLY A 31 3.82 -5.00 4.19
CA GLY A 31 3.23 -5.66 5.35
C GLY A 31 3.93 -6.97 5.77
N ALA A 32 4.65 -7.63 4.86
CA ALA A 32 5.38 -8.87 5.15
C ALA A 32 6.53 -8.70 6.14
N PHE A 33 7.05 -7.48 6.30
CA PHE A 33 8.11 -7.18 7.28
C PHE A 33 7.99 -5.76 7.78
N MET A 34 7.23 -5.62 8.87
CA MET A 34 6.97 -4.36 9.52
C MET A 34 6.97 -4.52 11.04
N PHE A 35 7.38 -3.46 11.72
CA PHE A 35 7.34 -3.37 13.18
C PHE A 35 6.62 -2.09 13.60
N PHE A 36 5.98 -2.16 14.75
CA PHE A 36 5.32 -1.04 15.39
C PHE A 36 5.48 -1.17 16.90
N ARG A 37 5.42 -0.04 17.62
CA ARG A 37 5.25 -0.08 19.07
C ARG A 37 3.88 -0.65 19.37
N SER A 38 3.78 -1.62 20.30
CA SER A 38 2.49 -2.21 20.69
C SER A 38 1.49 -1.13 21.07
N SER A 39 1.90 -0.17 21.90
CA SER A 39 1.03 0.92 22.34
C SER A 39 0.50 1.80 21.20
N ASP A 40 1.30 2.02 20.14
CA ASP A 40 0.87 2.78 18.97
C ASP A 40 -0.12 1.97 18.10
N PHE A 41 0.04 0.65 18.05
CA PHE A 41 -0.87 -0.26 17.34
C PHE A 41 -2.20 -0.45 18.08
N ASP A 42 -2.16 -0.56 19.40
CA ASP A 42 -3.34 -0.65 20.25
C ASP A 42 -4.13 0.67 20.20
N ALA A 43 -3.44 1.82 20.21
CA ALA A 43 -4.07 3.15 20.13
C ALA A 43 -4.87 3.38 18.84
N ILE A 44 -4.52 2.69 17.74
CA ILE A 44 -5.27 2.77 16.48
C ILE A 44 -6.31 1.65 16.32
N GLY A 45 -6.42 0.74 17.31
CA GLY A 45 -7.35 -0.39 17.30
C GLY A 45 -6.87 -1.60 16.48
N GLY A 46 -5.57 -1.74 16.24
CA GLY A 46 -5.00 -2.88 15.51
C GLY A 46 -5.32 -2.94 14.02
N PHE A 47 -5.45 -4.15 13.47
CA PHE A 47 -5.88 -4.35 12.08
C PHE A 47 -7.39 -4.10 11.92
N ASP A 48 -7.78 -3.59 10.75
CA ASP A 48 -9.20 -3.52 10.39
C ASP A 48 -9.67 -4.87 9.87
N THR A 49 -10.60 -5.51 10.60
CA THR A 49 -11.11 -6.85 10.25
C THR A 49 -11.94 -6.87 8.96
N ASN A 50 -12.25 -5.71 8.36
CA ASN A 50 -12.88 -5.61 7.06
C ASN A 50 -11.88 -5.71 5.89
N VAL A 51 -10.57 -5.70 6.17
CA VAL A 51 -9.51 -5.91 5.18
C VAL A 51 -8.96 -7.31 5.37
N PHE A 52 -9.36 -8.25 4.51
CA PHE A 52 -8.94 -9.65 4.66
C PHE A 52 -7.54 -9.88 4.05
N LEU A 53 -7.31 -9.46 2.81
CA LEU A 53 -6.04 -9.63 2.13
C LEU A 53 -5.63 -8.38 1.32
N TYR A 54 -4.36 -8.00 1.47
CA TYR A 54 -3.68 -6.86 0.85
C TYR A 54 -4.13 -5.47 1.33
N PHE A 55 -3.19 -4.53 1.25
CA PHE A 55 -3.38 -3.10 1.53
C PHE A 55 -3.67 -2.77 3.00
N GLU A 56 -3.57 -3.75 3.90
CA GLU A 56 -3.65 -3.54 5.35
C GLU A 56 -2.58 -2.58 5.85
N GLU A 57 -1.38 -2.63 5.25
CA GLU A 57 -0.25 -1.75 5.59
C GLU A 57 -0.53 -0.30 5.20
N MET A 58 -1.28 -0.07 4.11
CA MET A 58 -1.68 1.26 3.68
C MET A 58 -2.67 1.88 4.67
N ASP A 59 -3.62 1.08 5.18
CA ASP A 59 -4.57 1.51 6.19
C ASP A 59 -3.90 1.82 7.53
N LEU A 60 -3.05 0.91 8.01
CA LEU A 60 -2.26 1.10 9.23
C LEU A 60 -1.41 2.37 9.15
N GLY A 61 -0.64 2.54 8.07
CA GLY A 61 0.18 3.72 7.86
C GLY A 61 -0.64 5.01 7.88
N HIS A 62 -1.87 5.00 7.35
CA HIS A 62 -2.75 6.16 7.40
C HIS A 62 -3.27 6.47 8.81
N ARG A 63 -3.72 5.45 9.56
CA ARG A 63 -4.20 5.63 10.94
C ARG A 63 -3.08 6.05 11.89
N LEU A 64 -1.89 5.46 11.77
CA LEU A 64 -0.71 5.87 12.52
C LEU A 64 -0.34 7.34 12.27
N ARG A 65 -0.40 7.80 11.01
CA ARG A 65 -0.17 9.22 10.69
C ARG A 65 -1.18 10.16 11.32
N LYS A 66 -2.46 9.75 11.43
CA LYS A 66 -3.50 10.57 12.07
C LYS A 66 -3.22 10.83 13.55
N ILE A 67 -2.47 9.95 14.22
CA ILE A 67 -2.01 10.13 15.60
C ILE A 67 -0.56 10.65 15.70
N GLY A 68 -0.05 11.25 14.61
CA GLY A 68 1.27 11.91 14.60
C GLY A 68 2.47 10.97 14.45
N LYS A 69 2.26 9.68 14.16
CA LYS A 69 3.35 8.71 13.94
C LYS A 69 3.80 8.71 12.48
N GLN A 70 5.04 8.26 12.25
CA GLN A 70 5.64 8.19 10.92
C GLN A 70 6.01 6.74 10.58
N CYS A 71 5.91 6.40 9.30
CA CYS A 71 6.42 5.15 8.78
C CYS A 71 7.81 5.41 8.18
N VAL A 72 8.77 4.54 8.51
CA VAL A 72 10.17 4.71 8.14
C VAL A 72 10.68 3.41 7.51
N LEU A 73 11.27 3.52 6.32
CA LEU A 73 12.06 2.47 5.71
C LEU A 73 13.48 2.54 6.28
N HIS A 74 13.89 1.49 7.00
CA HIS A 74 15.23 1.43 7.60
C HIS A 74 16.17 0.59 6.72
N PRO A 75 17.27 1.14 6.19
CA PRO A 75 18.11 0.44 5.21
C PRO A 75 18.86 -0.77 5.78
N GLY A 76 19.12 -0.77 7.09
CA GLY A 76 19.69 -1.93 7.79
C GLY A 76 18.70 -3.09 8.03
N ALA A 77 17.40 -2.88 7.84
CA ALA A 77 16.37 -3.87 8.10
C ALA A 77 16.01 -4.59 6.77
N ARG A 78 16.84 -5.57 6.38
CA ARG A 78 16.69 -6.30 5.11
C ARG A 78 16.17 -7.71 5.35
N ILE A 79 15.21 -8.14 4.53
CA ILE A 79 14.73 -9.52 4.47
C ILE A 79 14.61 -10.00 3.03
N LEU A 80 14.67 -11.32 2.85
CA LEU A 80 14.32 -11.96 1.59
C LEU A 80 12.86 -12.43 1.67
N HIS A 81 11.99 -11.90 0.82
CA HIS A 81 10.59 -12.30 0.75
C HIS A 81 10.31 -13.00 -0.58
N TYR A 82 10.05 -14.30 -0.52
CA TYR A 82 9.61 -15.08 -1.67
C TYR A 82 8.12 -14.85 -1.93
N GLN A 83 7.82 -13.87 -2.78
CA GLN A 83 6.45 -13.43 -3.05
C GLN A 83 5.61 -14.53 -3.71
N GLY A 84 4.37 -14.70 -3.27
CA GLY A 84 3.38 -15.58 -3.95
C GLY A 84 3.64 -17.09 -3.83
N VAL A 85 4.54 -17.53 -2.95
CA VAL A 85 4.82 -18.97 -2.76
C VAL A 85 3.66 -19.71 -2.10
N SER A 86 2.98 -19.07 -1.15
CA SER A 86 1.86 -19.66 -0.40
C SER A 86 0.54 -19.59 -1.15
N ILE A 87 0.44 -18.74 -2.17
CA ILE A 87 -0.81 -18.36 -2.81
C ILE A 87 -0.60 -18.41 -4.33
N GLY A 88 -1.19 -19.43 -4.96
CA GLY A 88 -1.24 -19.51 -6.42
C GLY A 88 -2.08 -18.38 -7.02
N ARG A 89 -2.06 -18.24 -8.35
CA ARG A 89 -2.86 -17.22 -9.04
C ARG A 89 -4.32 -17.66 -9.12
N SER A 90 -5.22 -16.93 -8.47
CA SER A 90 -6.67 -17.12 -8.62
C SER A 90 -7.39 -15.80 -8.90
N ARG A 91 -8.54 -15.91 -9.56
CA ARG A 91 -9.38 -14.75 -9.86
C ARG A 91 -10.01 -14.19 -8.58
N GLU A 92 -10.20 -15.02 -7.58
CA GLU A 92 -10.75 -14.69 -6.27
C GLU A 92 -9.76 -13.80 -5.50
N ILE A 93 -8.47 -14.12 -5.54
CA ILE A 93 -7.40 -13.32 -4.93
C ILE A 93 -7.25 -11.98 -5.65
N ASP A 94 -7.30 -11.98 -6.99
CA ASP A 94 -7.28 -10.75 -7.77
C ASP A 94 -8.49 -9.85 -7.45
N LYS A 95 -9.68 -10.43 -7.25
CA LYS A 95 -10.89 -9.70 -6.83
C LYS A 95 -10.74 -9.14 -5.42
N GLU A 96 -10.22 -9.95 -4.49
CA GLU A 96 -10.01 -9.55 -3.10
C GLU A 96 -9.07 -8.35 -3.01
N ALA A 97 -7.96 -8.37 -3.74
CA ALA A 97 -7.04 -7.24 -3.82
C ALA A 97 -7.76 -5.94 -4.24
N TYR A 98 -8.69 -6.03 -5.20
CA TYR A 98 -9.46 -4.88 -5.67
C TYR A 98 -10.46 -4.39 -4.61
N ILE A 99 -11.17 -5.31 -3.96
CA ILE A 99 -12.14 -5.01 -2.88
C ILE A 99 -11.41 -4.30 -1.74
N SER A 100 -10.31 -4.87 -1.24
CA SER A 100 -9.48 -4.30 -0.18
C SER A 100 -8.93 -2.93 -0.57
N TYR A 101 -8.38 -2.78 -1.78
CA TYR A 101 -7.85 -1.50 -2.25
C TYR A 101 -8.91 -0.40 -2.25
N LEU A 102 -10.08 -0.65 -2.84
CA LEU A 102 -11.16 0.34 -2.90
C LEU A 102 -11.72 0.65 -1.51
N TYR A 103 -11.85 -0.35 -0.65
CA TYR A 103 -12.27 -0.18 0.73
C TYR A 103 -11.32 0.77 1.47
N VAL A 104 -10.00 0.48 1.44
CA VAL A 104 -8.97 1.28 2.12
C VAL A 104 -8.92 2.70 1.58
N VAL A 105 -9.00 2.88 0.25
CA VAL A 105 -9.03 4.22 -0.37
C VAL A 105 -10.26 5.00 0.09
N ARG A 106 -11.45 4.41 0.03
CA ARG A 106 -12.70 5.06 0.46
C ARG A 106 -12.67 5.42 1.94
N LYS A 107 -12.24 4.49 2.79
CA LYS A 107 -12.10 4.68 4.24
C LYS A 107 -11.17 5.85 4.58
N ASN A 108 -10.03 5.94 3.89
CA ASN A 108 -8.95 6.86 4.27
C ASN A 108 -8.96 8.20 3.55
N ARG A 109 -9.53 8.27 2.35
CA ARG A 109 -9.57 9.49 1.50
C ARG A 109 -10.98 10.01 1.21
N GLY A 110 -12.01 9.26 1.57
CA GLY A 110 -13.41 9.63 1.35
C GLY A 110 -13.97 9.18 -0.01
N TRP A 111 -15.28 9.37 -0.18
CA TRP A 111 -16.04 8.84 -1.31
C TRP A 111 -15.68 9.51 -2.64
N ALA A 112 -15.42 10.82 -2.66
CA ALA A 112 -15.12 11.55 -3.89
C ALA A 112 -13.80 11.07 -4.49
N TYR A 113 -12.77 10.85 -3.66
CA TYR A 113 -11.50 10.29 -4.11
C TYR A 113 -11.65 8.86 -4.59
N ALA A 114 -12.42 8.03 -3.87
CA ALA A 114 -12.72 6.67 -4.31
C ALA A 114 -13.46 6.63 -5.66
N LEU A 115 -14.38 7.57 -5.90
CA LEU A 115 -15.08 7.69 -7.19
C LEU A 115 -14.11 8.03 -8.32
N MET A 116 -13.21 8.99 -8.11
CA MET A 116 -12.17 9.32 -9.09
C MET A 116 -11.29 8.10 -9.42
N ILE A 117 -10.88 7.34 -8.40
CA ILE A 117 -10.12 6.10 -8.60
C ILE A 117 -10.95 5.08 -9.39
N ASN A 118 -12.21 4.84 -9.04
CA ASN A 118 -13.07 3.91 -9.79
C ASN A 118 -13.21 4.29 -11.27
N LEU A 119 -13.44 5.57 -11.58
CA LEU A 119 -13.54 6.06 -12.95
C LEU A 119 -12.23 5.86 -13.72
N TYR A 120 -11.09 6.13 -13.06
CA TYR A 120 -9.77 5.87 -13.63
C TYR A 120 -9.57 4.38 -13.94
N LEU A 121 -9.96 3.48 -13.03
CA LEU A 121 -9.79 2.04 -13.21
C LEU A 121 -10.67 1.50 -14.34
N ILE A 122 -11.91 2.01 -14.48
CA ILE A 122 -12.79 1.71 -15.62
C ILE A 122 -12.12 2.16 -16.92
N LEU A 123 -11.62 3.41 -16.97
CA LEU A 123 -10.95 3.95 -18.16
C LEU A 123 -9.73 3.11 -18.55
N VAL A 124 -8.88 2.72 -17.59
CA VAL A 124 -7.70 1.88 -17.85
C VAL A 124 -8.11 0.50 -18.37
N CYS A 125 -9.15 -0.12 -17.81
CA CYS A 125 -9.67 -1.40 -18.30
C CYS A 125 -10.18 -1.32 -19.74
N LEU A 126 -10.76 -0.19 -20.15
CA LEU A 126 -11.23 0.04 -21.52
C LEU A 126 -10.06 0.21 -22.51
N ILE A 127 -8.97 0.87 -22.09
CA ILE A 127 -7.81 1.15 -22.96
C ILE A 127 -6.85 -0.04 -23.04
N LYS A 128 -6.65 -0.77 -21.95
CA LYS A 128 -5.75 -1.93 -21.87
C LYS A 128 -6.48 -3.14 -21.27
N PRO A 129 -7.30 -3.84 -22.07
CA PRO A 129 -7.94 -5.07 -21.61
C PRO A 129 -6.88 -6.16 -21.40
N LYS A 130 -6.57 -6.40 -20.12
CA LYS A 130 -5.78 -7.51 -19.54
C LYS A 130 -4.36 -7.71 -20.05
N ASN A 131 -3.41 -7.24 -19.24
CA ASN A 131 -2.24 -7.99 -18.80
C ASN A 131 -1.89 -7.53 -17.37
N GLY A 132 -2.42 -8.21 -16.35
CA GLY A 132 -1.95 -8.10 -14.95
C GLY A 132 -1.77 -6.69 -14.40
N ILE A 133 -2.82 -5.84 -14.44
CA ILE A 133 -2.75 -4.43 -14.01
C ILE A 133 -2.37 -4.29 -12.51
N TYR A 134 -2.48 -5.35 -11.71
CA TYR A 134 -2.22 -5.31 -10.26
C TYR A 134 -1.12 -6.23 -9.75
N TYR A 135 -0.47 -7.02 -10.61
CA TYR A 135 0.75 -7.73 -10.22
C TYR A 135 1.96 -6.92 -10.64
N GLN A 136 2.24 -5.85 -9.88
CA GLN A 136 3.62 -5.40 -9.74
C GLN A 136 4.13 -5.98 -8.43
N PRO A 137 4.87 -7.10 -8.46
CA PRO A 137 5.62 -7.50 -7.28
C PRO A 137 6.50 -6.30 -6.91
N TYR A 138 6.52 -5.97 -5.62
CA TYR A 138 7.42 -4.98 -5.05
C TYR A 138 8.85 -5.18 -5.57
#